data_AF-A0A933JKD2-F1
#
_entry.id   AF-A0A933JKD2-F1
#
_cell.length_a   1.000
_cell.length_b   1.000
_cell.length_c   1.000
_cell.angle_alpha   90.00
_cell.angle_beta   90.00
_cell.angle_gamma   90.00
#
_symmetry.space_group_name_H-M   'P 1'
#
loop_
_entity.id
_entity.type
_entity.pdbx_description
1 polymer ?
#
loop_
_entity_poly.entity_id
_entity_poly.type
_entity_poly.pdbx_seq_one_letter_code
_entity_poly.pdbx_strand_id
1 'polypeptide(L)' 'MKRNIAAGRSALERVKERILKPGVRIRTAKGVPLFHADPKNPGKLVRVLDGRRERGSFVNGEFQVHP' A
#
# COMPACT_ATOMS: atom_id res chain seq x y z
N MET A 1 38.54 -6.30 -11.14
CA MET A 1 37.50 -5.76 -12.06
C MET A 1 36.24 -6.62 -12.13
N LYS A 2 36.30 -7.92 -12.50
CA LYS A 2 35.11 -8.79 -12.63
C LYS A 2 34.25 -8.93 -11.37
N ARG A 3 34.85 -8.96 -10.16
CA ARG A 3 34.12 -9.03 -8.88
C ARG A 3 33.26 -7.79 -8.60
N ASN A 4 33.74 -6.60 -8.95
CA ASN A 4 33.01 -5.35 -8.73
C ASN A 4 31.78 -5.26 -9.64
N ILE A 5 31.90 -5.76 -10.88
CA ILE A 5 30.78 -5.86 -11.82
C ILE A 5 29.71 -6.84 -11.29
N ALA A 6 30.12 -8.00 -10.79
CA ALA A 6 29.20 -8.98 -10.22
C ALA A 6 28.46 -8.46 -8.97
N ALA A 7 29.19 -7.77 -8.09
CA ALA A 7 28.62 -7.15 -6.89
C ALA A 7 27.62 -6.04 -7.24
N GLY A 8 27.97 -5.17 -8.20
CA GLY A 8 27.08 -4.12 -8.70
C GLY A 8 25.81 -4.67 -9.35
N ARG A 9 25.94 -5.68 -10.20
CA ARG A 9 24.78 -6.34 -10.84
C ARG A 9 23.84 -6.97 -9.81
N SER A 10 24.39 -7.66 -8.81
CA SER A 10 23.59 -8.27 -7.75
C SER A 10 22.86 -7.22 -6.89
N ALA A 11 23.49 -6.07 -6.64
CA ALA A 11 22.84 -4.97 -5.92
C ALA A 11 21.70 -4.35 -6.74
N LEU A 12 21.90 -4.17 -8.05
CA LEU A 12 20.87 -3.65 -8.95
C LEU A 12 19.66 -4.59 -9.03
N GLU A 13 19.88 -5.90 -9.17
CA GLU A 13 18.77 -6.87 -9.20
C GLU A 13 17.92 -6.83 -7.92
N ARG A 14 18.54 -6.63 -6.74
CA ARG A 14 17.81 -6.50 -5.47
C ARG A 14 16.94 -5.25 -5.38
N VAL A 15 17.34 -4.17 -6.04
CA VAL A 15 16.67 -2.86 -5.94
C VAL A 15 15.70 -2.62 -7.10
N LYS A 16 15.89 -3.30 -8.24
CA LYS A 16 15.06 -3.20 -9.44
C LYS A 16 13.56 -3.31 -9.15
N GLU A 17 13.12 -4.33 -8.44
CA GLU A 17 11.69 -4.47 -8.10
C GLU A 17 11.15 -3.34 -7.24
N ARG A 18 11.98 -2.80 -6.34
CA ARG A 18 11.62 -1.70 -5.44
C ARG A 18 11.51 -0.36 -6.17
N ILE A 19 12.27 -0.17 -7.24
CA ILE A 19 12.19 1.02 -8.11
C ILE A 19 11.01 0.91 -9.08
N LEU A 20 10.81 -0.27 -9.68
CA LEU A 20 9.78 -0.47 -10.71
C LEU A 20 8.36 -0.54 -10.13
N LYS A 21 8.19 -0.92 -8.86
CA LYS A 21 6.88 -0.93 -8.20
C LYS A 21 6.60 0.46 -7.61
N PRO A 22 5.66 1.23 -8.19
CA PRO A 22 5.28 2.51 -7.61
C PRO A 22 4.61 2.31 -6.24
N GLY A 23 4.85 3.27 -5.34
CA GLY A 23 4.27 3.31 -4.00
C GLY A 23 5.23 2.94 -2.89
N VAL A 24 4.76 3.11 -1.65
CA VAL A 24 5.52 2.77 -0.44
C VAL A 24 4.89 1.57 0.24
N ARG A 25 5.72 0.69 0.81
CA ARG A 25 5.22 -0.44 1.61
C ARG A 25 4.75 0.10 2.96
N ILE A 26 3.43 0.14 3.16
CA ILE A 26 2.83 0.42 4.47
C ILE A 26 2.75 -0.91 5.25
N ARG A 27 3.36 -0.95 6.44
CA ARG A 27 3.24 -2.10 7.33
C ARG A 27 1.88 -2.06 8.02
N THR A 28 1.06 -3.08 7.81
CA THR A 28 -0.20 -3.26 8.54
C THR A 28 0.10 -3.73 9.95
N ALA A 29 -0.46 -3.06 10.96
CA ALA A 29 -0.46 -3.51 12.34
C ALA A 29 -1.87 -3.96 12.73
N LYS A 30 -1.97 -4.98 13.60
CA LYS A 30 -3.27 -5.47 14.09
C LYS A 30 -4.01 -4.33 14.80
N GLY A 31 -5.29 -4.15 14.49
CA GLY A 31 -6.11 -3.09 15.06
C GLY A 31 -5.89 -1.69 14.47
N VAL A 32 -4.97 -1.52 13.50
CA VAL A 32 -4.73 -0.24 12.83
C VAL A 32 -5.38 -0.24 11.46
N PRO A 33 -6.44 0.55 11.23
CA PRO A 33 -7.11 0.60 9.93
C PRO A 33 -6.26 1.37 8.91
N LEU A 34 -6.20 0.86 7.69
CA LEU A 34 -5.67 1.57 6.53
C LEU A 34 -6.82 2.06 5.66
N PHE A 35 -6.74 3.32 5.23
CA PHE A 35 -7.71 3.92 4.33
C PHE A 35 -7.04 4.25 2.99
N HIS A 36 -7.75 4.01 1.90
CA HIS A 36 -7.37 4.47 0.57
C HIS A 36 -8.62 4.88 -0.22
N ALA A 37 -8.46 5.77 -1.21
CA ALA A 37 -9.55 6.11 -2.11
C ALA A 37 -10.04 4.86 -2.87
N ASP A 38 -11.36 4.73 -3.04
CA ASP A 38 -11.92 3.68 -3.88
C ASP A 38 -11.60 4.00 -5.36
N PRO A 39 -10.85 3.15 -6.07
CA PRO A 39 -10.47 3.41 -7.45
C PRO A 39 -11.66 3.45 -8.41
N LYS A 40 -12.81 2.88 -8.03
CA LYS A 40 -14.04 2.89 -8.83
C LYS A 40 -14.94 4.09 -8.52
N ASN A 41 -14.86 4.62 -7.30
CA ASN A 41 -15.63 5.78 -6.88
C ASN A 41 -14.77 6.65 -5.95
N PRO A 42 -14.06 7.65 -6.50
CA PRO A 42 -13.14 8.48 -5.73
C PRO A 42 -13.76 9.22 -4.53
N GLY A 43 -15.09 9.36 -4.49
CA GLY A 43 -15.82 9.94 -3.35
C GLY A 43 -16.00 8.99 -2.17
N LYS A 44 -15.67 7.70 -2.32
CA LYS A 44 -15.69 6.69 -1.26
C LYS A 44 -14.26 6.29 -0.88
N LEU A 45 -14.11 5.86 0.37
CA LEU A 45 -12.90 5.27 0.90
C LEU A 45 -13.08 3.78 1.11
N VAL A 46 -12.00 3.04 0.90
CA VAL A 46 -11.87 1.65 1.30
C VAL A 46 -11.09 1.59 2.61
N ARG A 47 -11.70 1.04 3.64
CA ARG A 47 -11.04 0.69 4.91
C ARG A 47 -10.61 -0.77 4.86
N VAL A 48 -9.35 -1.02 5.23
CA VAL A 48 -8.83 -2.36 5.52
C VAL A 48 -8.41 -2.42 6.98
N LEU A 49 -9.06 -3.30 7.76
CA LEU A 49 -8.75 -3.53 9.17
C LEU A 49 -8.71 -5.03 9.41
N ASP A 50 -7.57 -5.54 9.87
CA ASP A 50 -7.37 -6.97 10.17
C ASP A 50 -7.82 -7.91 9.02
N GLY A 51 -7.56 -7.50 7.77
CA GLY A 51 -7.93 -8.24 6.57
C GLY A 51 -9.37 -8.05 6.09
N ARG A 52 -10.24 -7.43 6.90
CA ARG A 52 -11.61 -7.06 6.49
C ARG A 52 -11.58 -5.78 5.66
N ARG A 53 -12.25 -5.81 4.50
CA ARG A 53 -12.30 -4.71 3.53
C ARG A 53 -13.71 -4.15 3.43
N GLU A 54 -13.89 -2.86 3.68
CA GLU A 54 -15.18 -2.18 3.69
C GLU A 54 -15.10 -0.88 2.90
N ARG A 55 -16.23 -0.45 2.31
CA ARG A 55 -16.34 0.81 1.56
C ARG A 55 -17.23 1.77 2.32
N GLY A 56 -16.85 3.05 2.37
CA GLY A 56 -17.52 4.01 3.23
C GLY A 56 -17.07 5.44 2.99
N SER A 57 -17.49 6.33 3.89
CA SER A 57 -17.02 7.72 3.94
C SER A 57 -16.86 8.15 5.39
N PHE A 58 -16.07 9.20 5.62
CA PHE A 58 -16.08 9.87 6.91
C PHE A 58 -17.27 10.84 6.97
N VAL A 59 -18.08 10.72 8.02
CA VAL A 59 -19.19 11.61 8.33
C VAL A 59 -18.98 12.05 9.76
N ASN A 60 -18.81 13.36 9.98
CA ASN A 60 -18.53 13.94 11.30
C ASN A 60 -17.33 13.31 12.03
N GLY A 61 -16.29 12.91 11.29
CA GLY A 61 -15.08 12.28 11.85
C GLY A 61 -15.18 10.77 12.07
N GLU A 62 -16.35 10.17 11.86
CA GLU A 62 -16.55 8.72 11.99
C GLU A 62 -16.64 8.04 10.62
N PHE A 63 -16.03 6.87 10.50
CA PHE A 63 -16.10 6.08 9.27
C PHE A 63 -17.41 5.28 9.22
N GLN A 64 -18.29 5.63 8.26
CA GLN A 64 -19.56 4.94 8.04
C GLN A 64 -19.48 4.05 6.81
N VAL A 65 -19.90 2.79 6.95
CA VAL A 65 -19.92 1.80 5.87
C VAL A 65 -21.16 2.00 5.02
N HIS A 66 -20.97 2.05 3.69
CA HIS A 66 -22.06 2.14 2.73
C HIS A 66 -22.22 0.81 1.97
N PRO A 67 -23.46 0.43 1.61
CA PRO A 67 -23.71 -0.66 0.67
C PRO A 67 -23.02 -0.44 -0.69
#